data_AF-A0A6I7N026-F1
#
_entry.id   AF-A0A6I7N026-F1
#
_cell.length_a   1.000
_cell.length_b   1.000
_cell.length_c   1.000
_cell.angle_alpha   90.00
_cell.angle_beta   90.00
_cell.angle_gamma   90.00
#
_symmetry.space_group_name_H-M   'P 1'
#
loop_
_entity.id
_entity.type
_entity.pdbx_description
1 polymer ?
#
loop_
_entity_poly.entity_id
_entity_poly.type
_entity_poly.pdbx_seq_one_letter_code
_entity_poly.pdbx_strand_id
1 'polypeptide(L)'
;MNRFFIKFAALVSSGIFAYSYLREWVGAKWLDEDIFLLPNNENAPYFHNSESLYLRVIFIFGLLFTAIFIASAYFTIKKKEKMIMLCFVLSMFSIFVVMLNGAIK
;
A
#
# COMPACT_ATOMS: atom_id res chain seq x y z
N MET A 1 24.24 -8.27 -3.53
CA MET A 1 22.97 -8.22 -2.77
C MET A 1 22.39 -9.62 -2.68
N ASN A 2 22.13 -10.14 -1.49
CA ASN A 2 21.65 -11.53 -1.32
C ASN A 2 20.24 -11.67 -1.93
N ARG A 3 19.99 -12.70 -2.76
CA ARG A 3 18.66 -12.94 -3.40
C ARG A 3 17.54 -13.06 -2.36
N PHE A 4 17.88 -13.57 -1.19
CA PHE A 4 16.99 -13.59 -0.04
C PHE A 4 16.48 -12.21 0.36
N PHE A 5 17.35 -11.19 0.41
CA PHE A 5 16.96 -9.83 0.81
C PHE A 5 15.93 -9.22 -0.13
N ILE A 6 16.06 -9.43 -1.45
CA ILE A 6 15.10 -8.87 -2.42
C ILE A 6 13.73 -9.53 -2.26
N LYS A 7 13.69 -10.86 -2.10
CA LYS A 7 12.44 -11.61 -1.85
C LYS A 7 11.77 -11.15 -0.57
N PHE A 8 12.56 -11.08 0.50
CA PHE A 8 12.10 -10.64 1.80
C PHE A 8 11.58 -9.21 1.75
N ALA A 9 12.35 -8.28 1.18
CA ALA A 9 11.96 -6.89 1.05
C ALA A 9 10.68 -6.73 0.23
N ALA A 10 10.57 -7.42 -0.92
CA ALA A 10 9.38 -7.35 -1.77
C ALA A 10 8.13 -7.87 -1.06
N LEU A 11 8.22 -9.02 -0.37
CA LEU A 11 7.11 -9.61 0.37
C LEU A 11 6.71 -8.77 1.59
N VAL A 12 7.69 -8.33 2.37
CA VAL A 12 7.42 -7.61 3.62
C VAL A 12 6.93 -6.19 3.33
N SER A 13 7.54 -5.47 2.39
CA SER A 13 7.07 -4.12 2.04
C SER A 13 5.63 -4.17 1.53
N SER A 14 5.36 -4.97 0.50
CA SER A 14 4.02 -5.07 -0.06
C SER A 14 3.00 -5.66 0.91
N GLY A 15 3.40 -6.62 1.74
CA GLY A 15 2.53 -7.22 2.77
C GLY A 15 2.13 -6.24 3.86
N ILE A 16 3.08 -5.47 4.41
CA ILE A 16 2.80 -4.45 5.44
C ILE A 16 1.84 -3.40 4.90
N PHE A 17 2.10 -2.85 3.71
CA PHE A 17 1.22 -1.83 3.12
C PHE A 17 -0.14 -2.40 2.75
N ALA A 18 -0.21 -3.59 2.17
CA ALA A 18 -1.47 -4.27 1.88
C ALA A 18 -2.32 -4.44 3.14
N TYR A 19 -1.71 -4.96 4.22
CA TYR A 19 -2.38 -5.15 5.50
C TYR A 19 -2.84 -3.81 6.10
N SER A 20 -1.96 -2.81 6.17
CA SER A 20 -2.26 -1.50 6.76
C SER A 20 -3.47 -0.86 6.09
N TYR A 21 -3.46 -0.75 4.77
CA TYR A 21 -4.54 -0.10 4.02
C TYR A 21 -5.83 -0.91 4.06
N LEU A 22 -5.77 -2.24 3.87
CA LEU A 22 -6.99 -3.05 3.89
C LEU A 22 -7.59 -3.15 5.29
N ARG A 23 -6.79 -3.26 6.35
CA ARG A 23 -7.28 -3.28 7.74
C ARG A 23 -8.00 -1.98 8.07
N GLU A 24 -7.43 -0.84 7.69
CA GLU A 24 -8.04 0.47 7.92
C GLU A 24 -9.35 0.63 7.15
N TRP A 25 -9.38 0.20 5.88
CA TRP A 25 -10.62 0.20 5.10
C TRP A 25 -11.70 -0.73 5.68
N VAL A 26 -11.32 -1.94 6.09
CA VAL A 26 -12.23 -2.91 6.71
C VAL A 26 -12.72 -2.40 8.07
N GLY A 27 -11.84 -1.80 8.87
CA GLY A 27 -12.18 -1.18 10.15
C GLY A 27 -13.30 -0.16 9.97
N ALA A 28 -13.12 0.74 9.02
CA ALA A 28 -14.09 1.79 8.73
C ALA A 28 -15.40 1.29 8.09
N LYS A 29 -15.36 0.26 7.24
CA LYS A 29 -16.56 -0.20 6.49
C LYS A 29 -17.33 -1.32 7.14
N TRP A 30 -16.68 -2.21 7.90
CA TRP A 30 -17.29 -3.42 8.43
C TRP A 30 -17.27 -3.50 9.95
N LEU A 31 -16.38 -2.76 10.62
CA LEU A 31 -16.24 -2.78 12.08
C LEU A 31 -16.72 -1.49 12.74
N ASP A 32 -17.26 -0.55 11.95
CA ASP A 32 -17.71 0.77 12.40
C ASP A 32 -16.63 1.51 13.24
N GLU A 33 -15.36 1.31 12.92
CA GLU A 33 -14.26 2.03 13.57
C GLU A 33 -14.21 3.49 13.10
N ASP A 34 -14.07 4.42 14.04
CA ASP A 34 -13.96 5.85 13.74
C ASP A 34 -12.69 6.16 12.92
N ILE A 35 -12.87 6.88 11.81
CA ILE A 35 -11.75 7.39 11.01
C ILE A 35 -11.34 8.76 11.55
N PHE A 36 -10.11 8.86 12.02
CA PHE A 36 -9.51 10.14 12.40
C PHE A 36 -9.08 10.92 11.14
N LEU A 37 -10.01 11.68 10.58
CA LEU A 37 -9.73 12.64 9.52
C LEU A 37 -9.23 13.96 10.11
N LEU A 38 -8.35 14.64 9.36
CA LEU A 38 -7.84 15.97 9.69
C LEU A 38 -8.30 16.97 8.63
N PRO A 39 -9.62 17.23 8.50
CA PRO A 39 -10.14 18.16 7.51
C PRO A 39 -9.63 19.58 7.81
N ASN A 40 -9.29 20.33 6.77
CA ASN A 40 -8.78 21.72 6.86
C ASN A 40 -7.42 21.89 7.56
N ASN A 41 -6.65 20.81 7.74
CA ASN A 41 -5.26 20.93 8.18
C ASN A 41 -4.35 21.08 6.95
N GLU A 42 -3.66 22.21 6.82
CA GLU A 42 -2.73 22.49 5.70
C GLU A 42 -1.54 21.51 5.60
N ASN A 43 -1.34 20.69 6.64
CA ASN A 43 -0.32 19.64 6.70
C ASN A 43 -0.90 18.24 6.48
N ALA A 44 -2.23 18.10 6.33
CA ALA A 44 -2.85 16.83 6.00
C ALA A 44 -2.95 16.65 4.48
N PRO A 45 -2.84 15.41 3.97
CA PRO A 45 -3.04 15.13 2.56
C PRO A 45 -4.44 15.52 2.07
N TYR A 46 -4.56 15.90 0.79
CA TYR A 46 -5.86 16.29 0.18
C TYR A 46 -6.98 15.26 0.39
N PHE A 47 -6.63 13.97 0.48
CA PHE A 47 -7.59 12.89 0.63
C PHE A 47 -8.16 12.75 2.06
N HIS A 48 -7.67 13.51 3.05
CA HIS A 48 -8.30 13.63 4.38
C HIS A 48 -9.47 14.63 4.42
N ASN A 49 -9.73 15.35 3.33
CA ASN A 49 -10.81 16.35 3.26
C ASN A 49 -12.22 15.72 3.30
N SER A 50 -12.37 14.47 2.88
CA SER A 50 -13.63 13.74 2.99
C SER A 50 -13.42 12.26 3.22
N GLU A 51 -14.30 11.67 4.02
CA GLU A 51 -14.26 10.25 4.36
C GLU A 51 -14.36 9.36 3.12
N SER A 52 -15.23 9.73 2.18
CA SER A 52 -15.44 8.97 0.95
C SER A 52 -14.19 8.95 0.06
N LEU A 53 -13.46 10.07 -0.02
CA LEU A 53 -12.22 10.17 -0.77
C LEU A 53 -11.10 9.38 -0.08
N TYR A 54 -10.95 9.56 1.23
CA TYR A 54 -10.00 8.85 2.07
C TYR A 54 -10.13 7.33 1.89
N LEU A 55 -11.33 6.79 2.08
CA LEU A 55 -11.61 5.36 1.96
C LEU A 55 -11.36 4.84 0.54
N ARG A 56 -11.68 5.63 -0.48
CA ARG A 56 -11.43 5.23 -1.88
C ARG A 56 -9.93 5.12 -2.15
N VAL A 57 -9.15 6.08 -1.70
CA VAL A 57 -7.69 6.11 -1.88
C VAL A 57 -7.04 4.92 -1.18
N ILE A 58 -7.39 4.69 0.09
CA ILE A 58 -6.86 3.57 0.89
C ILE A 58 -7.24 2.23 0.27
N PHE A 59 -8.48 2.07 -0.21
CA PHE A 59 -8.90 0.85 -0.89
C PHE A 59 -8.08 0.57 -2.15
N ILE A 60 -7.87 1.60 -3.00
CA ILE A 60 -7.08 1.47 -4.24
C ILE A 60 -5.65 1.05 -3.90
N PHE A 61 -5.00 1.71 -2.94
CA PHE A 61 -3.64 1.34 -2.54
C PHE A 61 -3.59 -0.03 -1.86
N GLY A 62 -4.56 -0.37 -1.02
CA GLY A 62 -4.69 -1.68 -0.42
C GLY A 62 -4.76 -2.80 -1.46
N LEU A 63 -5.59 -2.64 -2.49
CA LEU A 63 -5.67 -3.59 -3.61
C LEU A 63 -4.37 -3.64 -4.41
N LEU A 64 -3.74 -2.50 -4.68
CA LEU A 64 -2.48 -2.42 -5.43
C LEU A 64 -1.36 -3.19 -4.71
N PHE A 65 -1.15 -2.91 -3.42
CA PHE A 65 -0.14 -3.61 -2.61
C PHE A 65 -0.47 -5.08 -2.43
N THR A 66 -1.75 -5.45 -2.33
CA THR A 66 -2.19 -6.85 -2.28
C THR A 66 -1.85 -7.60 -3.58
N ALA A 67 -2.08 -6.98 -4.73
CA ALA A 67 -1.73 -7.56 -6.02
C ALA A 67 -0.20 -7.75 -6.15
N ILE A 68 0.59 -6.76 -5.71
CA ILE A 68 2.06 -6.86 -5.69
C ILE A 68 2.51 -7.97 -4.73
N PHE A 69 1.89 -8.09 -3.55
CA PHE A 69 2.20 -9.12 -2.56
C PHE A 69 1.93 -10.53 -3.11
N ILE A 70 0.74 -10.76 -3.67
CA ILE A 70 0.37 -12.04 -4.29
C ILE A 70 1.32 -12.38 -5.44
N ALA A 71 1.62 -11.41 -6.31
CA ALA A 71 2.58 -11.60 -7.40
C ALA A 71 3.99 -11.94 -6.88
N SER A 72 4.46 -11.24 -5.84
CA SER A 72 5.75 -11.48 -5.20
C SER A 72 5.82 -12.90 -4.60
N ALA A 73 4.78 -13.33 -3.89
CA ALA A 73 4.68 -14.68 -3.34
C ALA A 73 4.69 -15.74 -4.44
N TYR A 74 3.88 -15.55 -5.48
CA TYR A 74 3.82 -16.43 -6.64
C TYR A 74 5.18 -16.57 -7.35
N PHE A 75 5.86 -15.46 -7.65
CA PHE A 75 7.15 -15.48 -8.33
C PHE A 75 8.27 -16.00 -7.43
N THR A 76 8.17 -15.83 -6.11
CA THR A 76 9.07 -16.45 -5.13
C THR A 76 8.99 -17.97 -5.18
N ILE A 77 7.78 -18.54 -5.19
CA ILE A 77 7.54 -19.99 -5.32
C ILE A 77 8.06 -20.49 -6.68
N LYS A 78 7.80 -19.74 -7.76
CA LYS A 78 8.27 -20.08 -9.12
C LYS A 78 9.75 -19.78 -9.37
N LYS A 79 10.50 -19.28 -8.37
CA LYS A 79 11.92 -18.92 -8.47
C LYS A 79 12.23 -17.95 -9.63
N LYS A 80 11.29 -17.06 -10.00
CA LYS A 80 11.43 -16.08 -11.08
C LYS A 80 12.06 -14.77 -10.57
N GLU A 81 13.37 -14.79 -10.30
CA GLU A 81 14.09 -13.70 -9.64
C GLU A 81 13.92 -12.31 -10.30
N LYS A 82 13.92 -12.24 -11.64
CA LYS A 82 13.70 -10.97 -12.37
C LYS A 82 12.32 -10.38 -12.10
N MET A 83 11.30 -11.22 -11.97
CA MET A 83 9.93 -10.78 -11.68
C MET A 83 9.77 -10.34 -10.23
N ILE A 84 10.49 -10.98 -9.29
CA ILE A 84 10.52 -10.55 -7.89
C ILE A 84 11.17 -9.16 -7.77
N MET A 85 12.26 -8.92 -8.51
CA MET A 85 12.87 -7.60 -8.58
C MET A 85 11.90 -6.56 -9.15
N LEU A 86 11.11 -6.92 -10.18
CA LEU A 86 10.07 -6.04 -10.70
C LEU A 86 8.99 -5.75 -9.63
N CYS A 87 8.51 -6.75 -8.89
CA CYS A 87 7.57 -6.55 -7.79
C CYS A 87 8.13 -5.62 -6.71
N PHE A 88 9.41 -5.76 -6.36
CA PHE A 88 10.09 -4.86 -5.43
C PHE A 88 10.10 -3.42 -5.96
N VAL A 89 10.52 -3.20 -7.21
CA VAL A 89 10.55 -1.88 -7.84
C VAL A 89 9.16 -1.27 -7.93
N LEU A 90 8.14 -2.05 -8.30
CA LEU A 90 6.75 -1.61 -8.31
C LEU A 90 6.28 -1.21 -6.92
N SER A 91 6.63 -1.98 -5.87
CA SER A 91 6.30 -1.60 -4.49
C SER A 91 6.91 -0.25 -4.10
N MET A 92 8.16 0.01 -4.50
CA MET A 92 8.83 1.28 -4.24
C MET A 92 8.16 2.43 -5.00
N PHE A 93 7.80 2.22 -6.27
CA PHE A 93 7.04 3.23 -7.04
C PHE A 93 5.66 3.49 -6.45
N SER A 94 4.95 2.47 -5.99
CA SER A 94 3.66 2.63 -5.32
C SER A 94 3.79 3.46 -4.04
N ILE A 95 4.80 3.18 -3.21
CA ILE A 95 5.10 3.99 -2.02
C ILE A 95 5.40 5.43 -2.40
N PHE A 96 6.20 5.63 -3.45
CA PHE A 96 6.50 6.98 -3.94
C PHE A 96 5.24 7.73 -4.40
N VAL A 97 4.33 7.06 -5.11
CA VAL A 97 3.04 7.65 -5.52
C VAL A 97 2.16 7.97 -4.31
N VAL A 98 2.16 7.14 -3.27
CA VAL A 98 1.49 7.45 -1.99
C VAL A 98 2.08 8.72 -1.38
N MET A 99 3.42 8.82 -1.30
CA MET A 99 4.09 10.00 -0.74
C MET A 99 3.78 11.27 -1.54
N LEU A 100 3.72 11.19 -2.87
CA LEU A 100 3.31 12.31 -3.72
C LEU A 100 1.86 12.69 -3.47
N ASN A 101 0.94 11.73 -3.38
CA ASN A 101 -0.45 12.00 -3.01
C ASN A 101 -0.55 12.60 -1.59
N GLY A 102 0.33 12.19 -0.68
CA GLY A 102 0.47 12.75 0.66
C GLY A 102 0.98 14.19 0.68
N ALA A 103 1.84 14.55 -0.26
CA ALA A 103 2.43 15.88 -0.40
C ALA A 103 1.54 16.88 -1.17
N ILE A 104 0.57 16.38 -1.94
CA ILE A 104 -0.43 17.21 -2.62
C ILE A 104 -1.45 17.68 -1.57
N LYS A 105 -1.58 19.00 -1.46
CA LYS A 105 -2.49 19.71 -0.55
C LYS A 105 -3.85 19.93 -1.21
#